data_AF-A0A1T8KPC9-F1
#
_entry.id   AF-A0A1T8KPC9-F1
#
_cell.length_a   1.000
_cell.length_b   1.000
_cell.length_c   1.000
_cell.angle_alpha   90.00
_cell.angle_beta   90.00
_cell.angle_gamma   90.00
#
_symmetry.space_group_name_H-M   'P 1'
#
loop_
_entity.id
_entity.type
_entity.pdbx_description
1 polymer ?
#
loop_
_entity_poly.entity_id
_entity_poly.type
_entity_poly.pdbx_seq_one_letter_code
_entity_poly.pdbx_strand_id
1 'polypeptide(L)'
;MTAARQLRTLFPQPPDTDVDVLRWLARESFELTAAAEGLHIVEYRASTVPPESIPRAAQDHLELPIEAYTWHEFVAYAERLEAADPDPVCGYCPHPPHKAKECGGEATPWLAPPVDGEPAPQCPCAVDSDPAPVEQPTVNA
;
A
#
# COMPACT_ATOMS: atom_id res chain seq x y z
N MET A 1 12.37 7.64 4.34
CA MET A 1 12.73 6.93 3.09
C MET A 1 11.68 5.87 2.87
N THR A 2 10.84 6.02 1.86
CA THR A 2 9.90 4.97 1.43
C THR A 2 10.70 3.74 1.02
N ALA A 3 10.37 2.58 1.58
CA ALA A 3 11.04 1.34 1.22
C ALA A 3 10.62 0.96 -0.20
N ALA A 4 11.59 0.85 -1.11
CA ALA A 4 11.39 0.44 -2.50
C ALA A 4 12.28 -0.76 -2.81
N ARG A 5 11.75 -1.74 -3.55
CA ARG A 5 12.43 -2.98 -3.90
C ARG A 5 12.17 -3.37 -5.35
N GLN A 6 13.22 -3.78 -6.04
CA GLN A 6 13.12 -4.40 -7.36
C GLN A 6 13.09 -5.92 -7.23
N LEU A 7 12.12 -6.55 -7.90
CA LEU A 7 12.01 -7.99 -8.07
C LEU A 7 12.29 -8.33 -9.53
N ARG A 8 13.04 -9.41 -9.76
CA ARG A 8 13.42 -9.84 -11.10
C ARG A 8 13.44 -11.36 -11.18
N THR A 9 12.95 -11.90 -12.28
CA THR A 9 13.13 -13.30 -12.63
C THR A 9 13.36 -13.46 -14.12
N LEU A 10 14.11 -14.49 -14.48
CA LEU A 10 14.42 -14.88 -15.85
C LEU A 10 13.93 -16.31 -16.04
N PHE A 11 13.08 -16.54 -17.02
CA PHE A 11 12.45 -17.82 -17.26
C PHE A 11 12.74 -18.36 -18.67
N PRO A 12 13.29 -19.57 -18.80
CA PRO A 12 13.37 -20.27 -20.08
C PRO A 12 12.01 -20.88 -20.42
N GLN A 13 11.27 -20.32 -21.37
CA GLN A 13 10.01 -20.89 -21.85
C GLN A 13 10.28 -22.01 -22.85
N PRO A 14 9.92 -23.27 -22.56
CA PRO A 14 10.00 -24.34 -23.53
C PRO A 14 9.06 -24.11 -24.71
N PRO A 15 9.31 -24.76 -25.86
CA PRO A 15 8.33 -24.85 -26.93
C PRO A 15 6.96 -25.31 -26.38
N ASP A 16 5.87 -24.83 -26.99
CA ASP A 16 4.49 -25.21 -26.67
C ASP A 16 3.96 -24.82 -25.28
N THR A 17 4.71 -24.01 -24.52
CA THR A 17 4.23 -23.44 -23.26
C THR A 17 3.46 -22.14 -23.51
N ASP A 18 2.40 -21.88 -22.72
CA ASP A 18 1.64 -20.63 -22.81
C ASP A 18 2.36 -19.46 -22.09
N VAL A 19 2.68 -18.41 -22.84
CA VAL A 19 3.38 -17.22 -22.34
C VAL A 19 2.50 -16.37 -21.41
N ASP A 20 1.18 -16.36 -21.61
CA ASP A 20 0.29 -15.56 -20.77
C ASP A 20 0.13 -16.19 -19.38
N VAL A 21 0.12 -17.52 -19.31
CA VAL A 21 0.20 -18.25 -18.04
C VAL A 21 1.50 -17.94 -17.32
N LEU A 22 2.64 -17.97 -18.04
CA LEU A 22 3.94 -17.64 -17.46
C LEU A 22 3.97 -16.20 -16.91
N ARG A 23 3.44 -15.23 -17.67
CA ARG A 23 3.36 -13.84 -17.24
C ARG A 23 2.47 -13.69 -16.00
N TRP A 24 1.35 -14.40 -15.95
CA TRP A 24 0.46 -14.39 -14.80
C TRP A 24 1.16 -14.95 -13.55
N LEU A 25 1.80 -16.12 -13.66
CA LEU A 25 2.56 -16.74 -12.56
C LEU A 25 3.69 -15.84 -12.04
N ALA A 26 4.43 -15.20 -12.94
CA ALA A 26 5.50 -14.28 -12.56
C ALA A 26 4.96 -13.08 -11.77
N ARG A 27 3.84 -12.50 -12.23
CA ARG A 27 3.17 -11.40 -11.54
C ARG A 27 2.63 -11.82 -10.17
N GLU A 28 1.92 -12.95 -10.08
CA GLU A 28 1.39 -13.46 -8.82
C GLU A 28 2.52 -13.74 -7.80
N SER A 29 3.61 -14.36 -8.26
CA SER A 29 4.80 -14.58 -7.43
C SER A 29 5.40 -13.29 -6.88
N PHE A 30 5.49 -12.24 -7.70
CA PHE A 30 5.97 -10.93 -7.26
C PHE A 30 5.00 -10.25 -6.29
N GLU A 31 3.70 -10.31 -6.53
CA GLU A 31 2.67 -9.77 -5.65
C GLU A 31 2.72 -10.45 -4.27
N LEU A 32 2.82 -11.78 -4.23
CA LEU A 32 2.99 -12.54 -2.99
C LEU A 32 4.28 -12.18 -2.25
N THR A 33 5.39 -12.06 -2.99
CA THR A 33 6.70 -11.70 -2.43
C THR A 33 6.67 -10.29 -1.83
N ALA A 34 6.08 -9.32 -2.54
CA ALA A 34 5.95 -7.95 -2.07
C ALA A 34 5.02 -7.87 -0.85
N ALA A 35 3.88 -8.57 -0.88
CA ALA A 35 2.92 -8.59 0.21
C ALA A 35 3.50 -9.14 1.52
N ALA A 36 4.38 -10.16 1.44
CA ALA A 36 5.08 -10.70 2.61
C ALA A 36 5.95 -9.65 3.34
N GLU A 37 6.33 -8.57 2.65
CA GLU A 37 7.13 -7.45 3.19
C GLU A 37 6.28 -6.18 3.43
N GLY A 38 4.97 -6.27 3.23
CA GLY A 38 4.05 -5.13 3.28
C GLY A 38 4.34 -4.09 2.21
N LEU A 39 4.75 -4.53 1.03
CA LEU A 39 4.97 -3.71 -0.17
C LEU A 39 3.89 -4.00 -1.21
N HIS A 40 3.68 -3.06 -2.14
CA HIS A 40 2.78 -3.19 -3.27
C HIS A 40 3.54 -3.00 -4.57
N ILE A 41 3.21 -3.79 -5.59
CA ILE A 41 3.76 -3.63 -6.94
C ILE A 41 3.19 -2.36 -7.57
N VAL A 42 4.06 -1.41 -7.91
CA VAL A 42 3.69 -0.15 -8.58
C VAL A 42 4.01 -0.15 -10.07
N GLU A 43 4.97 -0.99 -10.48
CA GLU A 43 5.34 -1.16 -11.89
C GLU A 43 5.71 -2.62 -12.17
N TYR A 44 5.32 -3.10 -13.35
CA TYR A 44 5.64 -4.44 -13.85
C TYR A 44 6.00 -4.36 -15.34
N ARG A 45 7.10 -5.02 -15.72
CA ARG A 45 7.58 -5.12 -17.10
C ARG A 45 7.90 -6.56 -17.45
N ALA A 46 7.60 -6.91 -18.70
CA ALA A 46 7.94 -8.18 -19.30
C ALA A 46 8.68 -7.94 -20.62
N SER A 47 9.79 -8.64 -20.84
CA SER A 47 10.60 -8.54 -22.06
C SER A 47 11.15 -9.90 -22.46
N THR A 48 11.41 -10.07 -23.75
CA THR A 48 12.19 -11.21 -24.24
C THR A 48 13.67 -10.85 -24.24
N VAL A 49 14.50 -11.80 -23.83
CA VAL A 49 15.96 -11.68 -23.78
C VAL A 49 16.55 -12.58 -24.88
N PRO A 50 17.56 -12.12 -25.63
CA PRO A 50 18.10 -12.94 -26.69
C PRO A 50 19.03 -14.03 -26.12
N PRO A 51 19.06 -15.25 -26.69
CA PRO A 51 19.76 -16.40 -26.12
C PRO A 51 21.26 -16.19 -25.87
N GLU A 52 21.93 -15.36 -26.67
CA GLU A 52 23.34 -15.01 -26.51
C GLU A 52 23.65 -14.22 -25.23
N SER A 53 22.63 -13.65 -24.59
CA SER A 53 22.75 -12.94 -23.30
C SER A 53 22.70 -13.89 -22.11
N ILE A 54 22.36 -15.16 -22.33
CA ILE A 54 22.20 -16.17 -21.29
C ILE A 54 23.58 -16.76 -20.96
N PRO A 55 23.97 -16.80 -19.68
CA PRO A 55 25.23 -17.43 -19.29
C PRO A 55 25.28 -18.88 -19.77
N ARG A 56 26.34 -19.27 -20.50
CA ARG A 56 26.47 -20.64 -21.01
C ARG A 56 26.46 -21.70 -19.90
N ALA A 57 26.87 -21.35 -18.69
CA ALA A 57 26.78 -22.22 -17.51
C ALA A 57 25.33 -22.62 -17.16
N ALA A 58 24.32 -21.87 -17.62
CA ALA A 58 22.92 -22.25 -17.44
C ALA A 58 22.56 -23.54 -18.21
N GLN A 59 23.30 -23.88 -19.29
CA GLN A 59 23.05 -25.06 -20.12
C GLN A 59 23.04 -26.37 -19.31
N ASP A 60 23.85 -26.45 -18.26
CA ASP A 60 23.97 -27.63 -17.40
C ASP A 60 22.70 -27.93 -16.59
N HIS A 61 21.79 -26.95 -16.52
CA HIS A 61 20.53 -27.04 -15.78
C HIS A 61 19.29 -27.08 -16.70
N LEU A 62 19.50 -27.14 -18.02
CA LEU A 62 18.42 -27.15 -19.01
C LEU A 62 18.30 -28.51 -19.68
N GLU A 63 17.07 -28.88 -20.02
CA GLU A 63 16.78 -30.12 -20.75
C GLU A 63 17.05 -29.99 -22.26
N LEU A 64 16.93 -28.78 -22.79
CA LEU A 64 17.18 -28.44 -24.19
C LEU A 64 18.36 -27.47 -24.32
N PRO A 65 18.91 -27.28 -25.53
CA PRO A 65 19.86 -26.21 -25.80
C PRO A 65 19.27 -24.83 -25.46
N ILE A 66 20.09 -23.89 -24.99
CA ILE A 66 19.70 -22.50 -24.67
C ILE A 66 18.90 -21.85 -25.81
N GLU A 67 19.28 -22.12 -27.06
CA GLU A 67 18.67 -21.57 -28.26
C GLU A 67 17.27 -22.14 -28.58
N ALA A 68 16.89 -23.25 -27.93
CA ALA A 68 15.57 -23.85 -28.09
C ALA A 68 14.49 -23.20 -27.22
N TYR A 69 14.87 -22.34 -26.27
CA TYR A 69 13.94 -21.63 -25.38
C TYR A 69 13.68 -20.21 -25.85
N THR A 70 12.47 -19.70 -25.55
CA THR A 70 12.23 -18.26 -25.53
C THR A 70 12.48 -17.74 -24.12
N TRP A 71 13.45 -16.86 -23.96
CA TRP A 71 13.83 -16.35 -22.64
C TRP A 71 13.01 -15.11 -22.28
N HIS A 72 12.30 -15.17 -21.16
CA HIS A 72 11.51 -14.04 -20.67
C HIS A 72 12.09 -13.49 -19.39
N GLU A 73 12.28 -12.18 -19.39
CA GLU A 73 12.60 -11.42 -18.20
C GLU A 73 11.35 -10.71 -17.69
N PHE A 74 11.08 -10.88 -16.41
CA PHE A 74 10.04 -10.16 -15.70
C PHE A 74 10.68 -9.33 -14.60
N VAL A 75 10.31 -8.05 -14.55
CA VAL A 75 10.82 -7.10 -13.56
C VAL A 75 9.64 -6.38 -12.94
N ALA A 76 9.64 -6.26 -11.62
CA ALA A 76 8.67 -5.45 -10.90
C ALA A 76 9.34 -4.51 -9.90
N TYR A 77 8.74 -3.35 -9.70
CA TYR A 77 9.10 -2.41 -8.65
C TYR A 77 7.99 -2.39 -7.61
N ALA A 78 8.37 -2.60 -6.36
CA ALA A 78 7.49 -2.66 -5.22
C ALA A 78 7.81 -1.52 -4.25
N GLU A 79 6.77 -0.88 -3.72
CA GLU A 79 6.90 0.24 -2.79
C GLU A 79 5.95 0.08 -1.61
N ARG A 80 6.34 0.63 -0.45
CA ARG A 80 5.42 0.80 0.67
C ARG A 80 4.51 1.98 0.34
N LEU A 81 3.22 1.70 0.14
CA LEU A 81 2.22 2.76 0.06
C LEU A 81 2.13 3.41 1.44
N GLU A 82 2.22 4.74 1.48
CA GLU A 82 1.80 5.47 2.66
C GLU A 82 0.32 5.17 2.88
N ALA A 83 -0.06 4.88 4.13
CA ALA A 83 -1.47 4.71 4.46
C ALA A 83 -2.19 5.99 4.02
N ALA A 84 -3.22 5.85 3.20
CA ALA A 84 -4.16 6.95 2.99
C ALA A 84 -4.65 7.37 4.38
N ASP A 85 -4.63 8.68 4.64
CA ASP A 85 -5.12 9.24 5.89
C ASP A 85 -6.52 8.65 6.12
N PRO A 86 -6.74 7.88 7.20
CA PRO A 86 -8.01 7.17 7.35
C PRO A 86 -9.14 8.20 7.33
N ASP A 87 -10.20 7.90 6.57
CA ASP A 87 -11.41 8.71 6.64
C ASP A 87 -11.80 8.83 8.12
N PRO A 88 -11.94 10.06 8.64
CA PRO A 88 -12.23 10.27 10.05
C PRO A 88 -13.56 9.60 10.40
N VAL A 89 -13.49 8.60 11.27
CA VAL A 89 -14.67 7.88 11.76
C VAL A 89 -15.43 8.80 12.70
N CYS A 90 -16.46 9.49 12.18
CA CYS A 90 -17.44 10.19 13.00
C CYS A 90 -18.37 9.15 13.64
N GLY A 91 -18.00 8.66 14.81
CA GLY A 91 -18.73 7.61 15.53
C GLY A 91 -19.83 8.08 16.48
N TYR A 92 -20.04 9.39 16.64
CA TYR A 92 -20.87 9.93 17.72
C TYR A 92 -22.06 10.81 17.26
N CYS A 93 -22.14 11.22 15.99
CA CYS A 93 -23.17 12.14 15.50
C CYS A 93 -23.87 11.60 14.23
N PRO A 94 -25.18 11.86 14.04
CA PRO A 94 -25.92 11.38 12.86
C PRO A 94 -25.71 12.30 11.64
N HIS A 95 -24.47 12.46 11.18
CA HIS A 95 -24.14 13.21 9.95
C HIS A 95 -22.98 12.56 9.18
N PRO A 96 -22.78 12.91 7.90
CA PRO A 96 -21.70 12.35 7.09
C PRO A 96 -20.30 12.61 7.68
N PRO A 97 -19.33 11.69 7.48
CA PRO A 97 -17.94 11.86 7.91
C PRO A 97 -17.25 13.05 7.21
N HIS A 98 -16.37 13.73 7.92
CA HIS A 98 -15.62 14.92 7.47
C HIS A 98 -14.30 15.08 8.25
N LYS A 99 -13.33 15.83 7.73
CA LYS A 99 -12.05 16.08 8.42
C LYS A 99 -12.21 16.79 9.77
N ALA A 100 -11.25 16.60 10.66
CA ALA A 100 -11.18 17.34 11.91
C ALA A 100 -11.21 18.86 11.63
N LYS A 101 -11.96 19.62 12.43
CA LYS A 101 -12.18 21.07 12.27
C LYS A 101 -12.96 21.49 11.00
N GLU A 102 -13.41 20.55 10.17
CA GLU A 102 -14.30 20.79 9.02
C GLU A 102 -15.77 20.44 9.33
N CYS A 103 -16.13 20.36 10.61
CA CYS A 103 -17.51 20.19 11.03
C CYS A 103 -18.33 21.44 10.66
N GLY A 104 -19.08 21.34 9.56
CA GLY A 104 -20.04 22.35 9.13
C GLY A 104 -21.48 22.05 9.58
N GLY A 105 -21.69 20.96 10.33
CA GLY A 105 -23.00 20.58 10.83
C GLY A 105 -23.39 21.43 12.03
N GLU A 106 -24.62 21.96 12.03
CA GLU A 106 -25.23 22.44 13.28
C GLU A 106 -25.34 21.27 14.27
N ALA A 107 -25.05 21.54 15.55
CA ALA A 107 -25.25 20.55 16.60
C ALA A 107 -26.70 20.04 16.55
N THR A 108 -26.89 18.73 16.65
CA THR A 108 -28.23 18.15 16.58
C THR A 108 -29.08 18.65 17.75
N PRO A 109 -30.39 18.90 17.53
CA PRO A 109 -31.28 19.51 18.53
C PRO A 109 -31.52 18.66 19.80
N TRP A 110 -31.03 17.41 19.84
CA TRP A 110 -31.12 16.52 20.99
C TRP A 110 -29.97 16.71 21.99
N LEU A 111 -28.92 17.45 21.63
CA LEU A 111 -28.02 18.12 22.57
C LEU A 111 -28.75 19.39 23.03
N ALA A 112 -29.72 19.22 23.93
CA ALA A 112 -30.48 20.35 24.46
C ALA A 112 -29.50 21.42 25.02
N PRO A 113 -29.77 22.72 24.81
CA PRO A 113 -28.99 23.76 25.47
C PRO A 113 -29.06 23.55 26.99
N PRO A 114 -27.99 23.83 27.75
CA PRO A 114 -28.13 23.99 29.18
C PRO A 114 -29.22 25.04 29.41
N VAL A 115 -30.07 24.76 30.39
CA VAL A 115 -31.04 25.72 30.91
C VAL A 115 -30.38 27.11 31.07
N ASP A 116 -31.10 28.15 30.65
CA ASP A 116 -30.77 29.58 30.77
C ASP A 116 -29.81 30.20 29.72
N GLY A 117 -30.29 30.35 28.48
CA GLY A 117 -29.79 31.39 27.55
C GLY A 117 -28.37 31.22 27.01
N GLU A 118 -27.71 30.09 27.25
CA GLU A 118 -26.41 29.76 26.68
C GLU A 118 -26.53 29.25 25.23
N PRO A 119 -25.54 29.55 24.36
CA PRO A 119 -25.51 29.02 23.00
C PRO A 119 -25.45 27.48 23.02
N ALA A 120 -26.03 26.84 22.00
CA ALA A 120 -26.00 25.39 21.87
C ALA A 120 -24.56 24.86 21.99
N PRO A 121 -24.33 23.72 22.66
CA PRO A 121 -22.99 23.15 22.78
C PRO A 121 -22.44 22.87 21.39
N GLN A 122 -21.22 23.33 21.14
CA GLN A 122 -20.50 22.98 19.93
C GLN A 122 -20.29 21.46 19.90
N CYS A 123 -20.23 20.88 18.70
CA CYS A 123 -19.88 19.46 18.56
C CYS A 123 -18.60 19.18 19.36
N PRO A 124 -18.53 18.10 20.16
CA PRO A 124 -17.29 17.73 20.87
C PRO A 124 -16.09 17.61 19.92
N CYS A 125 -16.37 17.24 18.65
CA CYS A 125 -15.42 17.18 17.55
C CYS A 125 -14.80 18.53 17.13
N ALA A 126 -15.38 19.67 17.55
CA ALA A 126 -14.84 21.00 17.31
C ALA A 126 -13.82 21.43 18.39
N VAL A 127 -13.83 20.78 19.56
CA VAL A 127 -13.08 21.21 20.75
C VAL A 127 -11.88 20.28 21.03
N ASP A 128 -12.00 18.98 20.74
CA ASP A 128 -10.92 18.02 20.95
C ASP A 128 -9.96 17.98 19.76
N SER A 129 -9.03 18.95 19.71
CA SER A 129 -7.86 18.88 18.83
C SER A 129 -6.61 19.54 19.43
N ASP A 130 -6.45 19.49 20.74
CA ASP A 130 -5.13 19.61 21.39
C ASP A 130 -5.18 18.90 22.74
N PRO A 131 -4.39 17.83 22.98
CA PRO A 131 -4.06 17.49 24.35
C PRO A 131 -3.27 18.68 24.89
N ALA A 132 -3.83 19.43 25.84
CA ALA A 132 -3.07 20.39 26.61
C ALA A 132 -1.76 19.71 27.08
N PRO A 133 -0.60 20.40 27.02
CA PRO A 133 0.64 19.80 27.50
C PRO A 133 0.41 19.41 28.96
N VAL A 134 0.44 18.10 29.24
CA VAL A 134 0.48 17.63 30.62
C VAL A 134 1.82 18.09 31.14
N GLU A 135 1.83 19.16 31.95
CA GLU A 135 3.02 19.52 32.73
C GLU A 135 3.45 18.27 33.50
N GLN A 136 4.60 17.71 33.12
CA GLN A 136 5.20 16.63 33.86
C GLN A 136 5.61 17.19 35.23
N PRO A 137 5.22 16.56 36.36
CA PRO A 137 5.68 17.02 37.66
C PRO A 137 7.20 16.94 37.69
N THR A 138 7.84 18.07 37.96
CA THR A 138 9.28 18.15 38.16
C THR A 138 9.64 17.34 39.39
N VAL A 139 10.34 16.22 39.18
CA VAL A 139 11.00 15.51 40.27
C VAL A 139 12.24 16.31 40.63
N ASN A 140 12.14 17.10 41.70
CA ASN A 140 13.32 17.70 42.31
C ASN A 140 14.24 16.58 42.83
N ALA A 141 15.52 16.73 42.51
CA ALA A 141 16.63 15.81 42.77
C ALA A 141 16.84 15.45 44.24
#